data_AF-A0A942QY63-F1
#
_entry.id   AF-A0A942QY63-F1
#
_cell.length_a   1.000
_cell.length_b   1.000
_cell.length_c   1.000
_cell.angle_alpha   90.00
_cell.angle_beta   90.00
_cell.angle_gamma   90.00
#
_symmetry.space_group_name_H-M   'P 1'
#
loop_
_entity.id
_entity.type
_entity.pdbx_description
1 polymer ?
#
loop_
_entity_poly.entity_id
_entity_poly.type
_entity_poly.pdbx_seq_one_letter_code
_entity_poly.pdbx_strand_id
1 'polypeptide(L)'
;MFFNLMREILSLEFERLILVKDFADILGKANLDAELKAYGFRLIKYEDVENFRFIFESEIKKNPKEKVFVIVNKEIYIPYDIYNYFRVCELNYSVIFPRLNSYVLENAKNIDFDLLVIACDNLYHDLTSEAETKDFIENTIFDFPYIKTYIDQIDEKVISILRDNMDYSAWFKIAYLNAKRNIMSTKFGFKNSEIENRISRKFNDFIMNQFGQLSGKSYFNGPVIISKVMDYLLMQKEKTAMIVMDGMSISDWMIIEKHIDVEVDLNFMYAMVPTITSISRQCLLSGLLPIEHEKSFSLANEKKQFISKAEEALSAHESVAFFRGFDFDIGYKDFFICTIINEIDDLVHSQLQGLSGHFDGIERMAKTKKLDTLIKRLINQG
;
A
#
# COMPACT_ATOMS: atom_id res chain seq x y z
N MET A 1 -8.17 -14.08 1.37
CA MET A 1 -7.90 -15.50 1.60
C MET A 1 -6.86 -15.63 2.68
N PHE A 2 -5.69 -15.04 2.47
CA PHE A 2 -4.56 -15.12 3.39
C PHE A 2 -4.90 -14.62 4.80
N PHE A 3 -5.61 -13.50 4.94
CA PHE A 3 -6.06 -13.03 6.26
C PHE A 3 -6.94 -14.06 7.00
N ASN A 4 -7.75 -14.86 6.31
CA ASN A 4 -8.55 -15.91 6.96
C ASN A 4 -7.66 -17.07 7.44
N LEU A 5 -6.68 -17.49 6.63
CA LEU A 5 -5.68 -18.46 7.07
C LEU A 5 -4.93 -17.97 8.32
N MET A 6 -4.51 -16.70 8.30
CA MET A 6 -3.86 -16.07 9.46
C MET A 6 -4.78 -15.97 10.68
N ARG A 7 -6.08 -15.72 10.49
CA ARG A 7 -7.07 -15.74 11.58
C ARG A 7 -7.13 -17.08 12.29
N GLU A 8 -7.04 -18.17 11.53
CA GLU A 8 -7.08 -19.54 12.05
C GLU A 8 -5.77 -19.89 12.76
N ILE A 9 -4.61 -19.70 12.09
CA ILE A 9 -3.27 -19.97 12.64
C ILE A 9 -3.05 -19.19 13.94
N LEU A 10 -3.39 -17.91 13.94
CA LEU A 10 -3.21 -17.01 15.08
C LEU A 10 -4.42 -17.00 16.02
N SER A 11 -5.46 -17.78 15.74
CA SER A 11 -6.67 -17.95 16.55
C SER A 11 -7.27 -16.61 17.03
N LEU A 12 -7.32 -15.65 16.12
CA LEU A 12 -7.69 -14.24 16.39
C LEU A 12 -9.10 -14.08 17.00
N GLU A 13 -9.96 -15.09 16.81
CA GLU A 13 -11.32 -15.15 17.37
C GLU A 13 -11.34 -15.36 18.89
N PHE A 14 -10.43 -16.19 19.38
CA PHE A 14 -10.43 -16.65 20.77
C PHE A 14 -9.44 -15.88 21.64
N GLU A 15 -8.43 -15.28 21.00
CA GLU A 15 -7.28 -14.72 21.69
C GLU A 15 -7.29 -13.20 21.61
N ARG A 16 -7.20 -12.56 22.79
CA ARG A 16 -7.18 -11.11 22.92
C ARG A 16 -5.78 -10.53 22.88
N LEU A 17 -4.82 -11.27 23.45
CA LEU A 17 -3.44 -10.82 23.65
C LEU A 17 -2.51 -11.78 22.93
N ILE A 18 -2.03 -11.34 21.77
CA ILE A 18 -1.23 -12.17 20.89
C ILE A 18 0.12 -11.50 20.70
N LEU A 19 1.19 -12.28 20.85
CA LEU A 19 2.55 -11.87 20.52
C LEU A 19 3.04 -12.80 19.42
N VAL A 20 3.35 -12.22 18.26
CA VAL A 20 3.82 -12.95 17.09
C VAL A 20 5.29 -12.65 16.85
N LYS A 21 6.11 -13.69 16.82
CA LYS A 21 7.47 -13.63 16.29
C LYS A 21 7.40 -13.81 14.78
N ASP A 22 7.68 -12.75 14.03
CA ASP A 22 7.60 -12.69 12.57
C ASP A 22 8.93 -12.18 11.99
N PHE A 23 9.97 -13.03 12.11
CA PHE A 23 11.33 -12.68 11.68
C PHE A 23 11.46 -12.55 10.16
N ALA A 24 10.56 -13.18 9.40
CA ALA A 24 10.53 -13.10 7.95
C ALA A 24 9.64 -11.95 7.42
N ASP A 25 9.06 -11.15 8.32
CA ASP A 25 8.15 -10.04 8.03
C ASP A 25 6.99 -10.41 7.11
N ILE A 26 6.38 -11.58 7.37
CA ILE A 26 5.30 -12.13 6.56
C ILE A 26 4.04 -11.26 6.68
N LEU A 27 3.74 -10.75 7.88
CA LEU A 27 2.60 -9.88 8.12
C LEU A 27 2.75 -8.53 7.40
N GLY A 28 3.96 -7.96 7.41
CA GLY A 28 4.30 -6.74 6.69
C GLY A 28 4.21 -6.94 5.18
N LYS A 29 4.85 -7.98 4.64
CA LYS A 29 4.78 -8.34 3.21
C LYS A 29 3.35 -8.62 2.71
N ALA A 30 2.47 -9.11 3.58
CA ALA A 30 1.07 -9.35 3.26
C ALA A 30 0.16 -8.13 3.52
N ASN A 31 0.70 -7.03 4.05
CA ASN A 31 0.02 -5.78 4.37
C ASN A 31 -1.26 -5.98 5.22
N LEU A 32 -1.17 -6.78 6.29
CA LEU A 32 -2.35 -7.18 7.10
C LEU A 32 -2.71 -6.19 8.22
N ASP A 33 -2.02 -5.07 8.33
CA ASP A 33 -2.20 -4.10 9.41
C ASP A 33 -3.63 -3.54 9.45
N ALA A 34 -4.19 -3.21 8.29
CA ALA A 34 -5.54 -2.66 8.20
C ALA A 34 -6.60 -3.69 8.60
N GLU A 35 -6.43 -4.94 8.19
CA GLU A 35 -7.32 -6.06 8.53
C GLU A 35 -7.26 -6.38 10.03
N LEU A 36 -6.07 -6.42 10.64
CA LEU A 36 -5.92 -6.67 12.06
C LEU A 36 -6.55 -5.55 12.91
N LYS A 37 -6.35 -4.29 12.51
CA LYS A 37 -7.00 -3.12 13.15
C LYS A 37 -8.52 -3.19 13.00
N ALA A 38 -9.03 -3.53 11.81
CA ALA A 38 -10.46 -3.71 11.56
C ALA A 38 -11.05 -4.88 12.36
N TYR A 39 -10.25 -5.89 12.70
CA TYR A 39 -10.61 -6.98 13.59
C TYR A 39 -10.59 -6.59 15.09
N GLY A 40 -10.22 -5.35 15.38
CA GLY A 40 -10.26 -4.74 16.70
C GLY A 40 -8.95 -4.78 17.47
N PHE A 41 -7.85 -5.23 16.86
CA PHE A 41 -6.54 -5.26 17.52
C PHE A 41 -5.84 -3.90 17.46
N ARG A 42 -5.25 -3.52 18.59
CA ARG A 42 -4.19 -2.51 18.63
C ARG A 42 -2.86 -3.18 18.29
N LEU A 43 -2.24 -2.73 17.20
CA LEU A 43 -0.93 -3.21 16.76
C LEU A 43 0.19 -2.48 17.50
N ILE A 44 1.18 -3.23 17.99
CA ILE A 44 2.37 -2.69 18.66
C ILE A 44 3.60 -3.43 18.12
N LYS A 45 4.58 -2.69 17.58
CA LYS A 45 5.89 -3.25 17.22
C LYS A 45 6.76 -3.36 18.48
N TYR A 46 7.35 -4.53 18.69
CA TYR A 46 8.28 -4.79 19.79
C TYR A 46 9.70 -4.53 19.30
N GLU A 47 10.20 -3.33 19.58
CA GLU A 47 11.52 -2.89 19.12
C GLU A 47 12.54 -2.76 20.26
N ASP A 48 12.07 -2.45 21.46
CA ASP A 48 12.88 -2.22 22.64
C ASP A 48 12.20 -2.77 23.89
N VAL A 49 12.97 -3.46 24.73
CA VAL A 49 12.48 -4.16 25.92
C VAL A 49 11.94 -3.18 26.95
N GLU A 50 12.64 -2.07 27.20
CA GLU A 50 12.28 -1.08 28.22
C GLU A 50 11.05 -0.27 27.79
N ASN A 51 11.01 0.17 26.53
CA ASN A 51 9.86 0.88 25.97
C ASN A 51 8.60 -0.01 26.00
N PHE A 52 8.71 -1.27 25.55
CA PHE A 52 7.57 -2.18 25.60
C PHE A 52 7.16 -2.49 27.04
N ARG A 53 8.11 -2.62 27.97
CA ARG A 53 7.80 -2.80 29.40
C ARG A 53 6.95 -1.66 29.94
N PHE A 54 7.29 -0.42 29.58
CA PHE A 54 6.50 0.74 29.96
C PHE A 54 5.07 0.65 29.42
N ILE A 55 4.89 0.39 28.12
CA ILE A 55 3.56 0.25 27.50
C ILE A 55 2.75 -0.89 28.16
N PHE A 56 3.41 -2.01 28.44
CA PHE A 56 2.80 -3.18 29.08
C PHE A 56 2.23 -2.87 30.48
N GLU A 57 3.00 -2.22 31.34
CA GLU A 57 2.58 -1.87 32.70
C GLU A 57 1.63 -0.68 32.75
N SER A 58 1.84 0.32 31.88
CA SER A 58 1.09 1.58 31.93
C SER A 58 -0.25 1.51 31.20
N GLU A 59 -0.37 0.70 30.14
CA GLU A 59 -1.54 0.65 29.26
C GLU A 59 -2.17 -0.75 29.20
N ILE A 60 -1.42 -1.77 28.76
CA ILE A 60 -1.98 -3.11 28.44
C ILE A 60 -2.59 -3.77 29.68
N LYS A 61 -1.87 -3.79 30.80
CA LYS A 61 -2.36 -4.37 32.07
C LYS A 61 -3.56 -3.62 32.64
N LYS A 62 -3.69 -2.31 32.38
CA LYS A 62 -4.79 -1.49 32.89
C LYS A 62 -6.06 -1.62 32.05
N ASN A 63 -5.95 -2.11 30.81
CA ASN A 63 -7.06 -2.28 29.88
C ASN A 63 -7.34 -3.77 29.59
N PRO A 64 -7.96 -4.52 30.53
CA PRO A 64 -8.17 -5.96 30.39
C PRO A 64 -9.16 -6.37 29.29
N LYS A 65 -9.85 -5.42 28.65
CA LYS A 65 -10.79 -5.66 27.54
C LYS A 65 -10.20 -5.38 26.16
N GLU A 66 -9.06 -4.71 26.09
CA GLU A 66 -8.45 -4.27 24.82
C GLU A 66 -7.79 -5.44 24.09
N LYS A 67 -8.02 -5.61 22.78
CA LYS A 67 -7.28 -6.60 21.99
C LYS A 67 -5.93 -6.00 21.60
N VAL A 68 -4.84 -6.70 21.90
CA VAL A 68 -3.47 -6.25 21.62
C VAL A 68 -2.74 -7.32 20.82
N PHE A 69 -2.10 -6.86 19.74
CA PHE A 69 -1.32 -7.69 18.85
C PHE A 69 0.11 -7.13 18.77
N VAL A 70 1.06 -7.90 19.27
CA VAL A 70 2.47 -7.49 19.38
C VAL A 70 3.27 -8.21 18.31
N ILE A 71 4.00 -7.45 17.49
CA ILE A 71 4.83 -8.00 16.40
C ILE A 71 6.30 -7.89 16.80
N VAL A 72 7.01 -9.01 16.75
CA VAL A 72 8.45 -9.10 17.04
C VAL A 72 9.16 -9.51 15.74
N ASN A 73 9.80 -8.56 15.06
CA ASN A 73 10.52 -8.81 13.80
C ASN A 73 12.01 -9.13 13.97
N LYS A 74 12.55 -8.94 15.18
CA LYS A 74 13.97 -9.17 15.50
C LYS A 74 14.09 -10.12 16.69
N GLU A 75 15.17 -10.90 16.75
CA GLU A 75 15.45 -11.75 17.91
C GLU A 75 15.83 -10.90 19.13
N ILE A 76 14.82 -10.43 19.85
CA ILE A 76 14.95 -9.64 21.07
C ILE A 76 14.41 -10.47 22.24
N TYR A 77 15.09 -10.38 23.39
CA TYR A 77 14.63 -11.03 24.61
C TYR A 77 13.23 -10.52 25.02
N ILE A 78 12.34 -11.47 25.32
CA ILE A 78 11.00 -11.20 25.86
C ILE A 78 11.01 -11.64 27.33
N PRO A 79 10.80 -10.71 28.29
CA PRO A 79 10.68 -11.03 29.70
C PRO A 79 9.65 -12.13 29.97
N TYR A 80 9.99 -13.05 30.88
CA TYR A 80 9.18 -14.24 31.16
C TYR A 80 7.73 -13.93 31.59
N ASP A 81 7.55 -12.85 32.35
CA ASP A 81 6.22 -12.40 32.79
C ASP A 81 5.37 -11.90 31.62
N ILE A 82 5.97 -11.20 30.66
CA ILE A 82 5.32 -10.80 29.41
C ILE A 82 5.02 -12.03 28.56
N TYR A 83 6.01 -12.92 28.39
CA TYR A 83 5.86 -14.14 27.60
C TYR A 83 4.65 -14.98 28.03
N ASN A 84 4.42 -15.13 29.34
CA ASN A 84 3.28 -15.88 29.87
C ASN A 84 1.95 -15.11 29.83
N TYR A 85 1.99 -13.79 29.67
CA TYR A 85 0.79 -12.96 29.63
C TYR A 85 0.14 -12.94 28.24
N PHE A 86 0.92 -13.22 27.20
CA PHE A 86 0.46 -13.27 25.81
C PHE A 86 0.39 -14.71 25.31
N ARG A 87 -0.50 -14.97 24.34
CA ARG A 87 -0.34 -16.13 23.48
C ARG A 87 0.80 -15.85 22.51
N VAL A 88 1.90 -16.56 22.69
CA VAL A 88 3.07 -16.44 21.82
C VAL A 88 2.95 -17.41 20.64
N CYS A 89 3.00 -16.87 19.43
CA CYS A 89 3.03 -17.63 18.20
C CYS A 89 4.32 -17.32 17.43
N GLU A 90 4.93 -18.33 16.84
CA GLU A 90 6.05 -18.16 15.93
C GLU A 90 5.57 -18.37 14.50
N LEU A 91 5.71 -17.31 13.70
CA LEU A 91 5.26 -17.29 12.33
C LEU A 91 6.44 -17.53 11.40
N ASN A 92 6.32 -18.58 10.59
CA ASN A 92 7.27 -18.90 9.54
C ASN A 92 6.53 -19.61 8.39
N TYR A 93 7.15 -19.67 7.21
CA TYR A 93 6.52 -20.24 6.03
C TYR A 93 6.21 -21.74 6.17
N SER A 94 6.97 -22.48 6.99
CA SER A 94 6.68 -23.91 7.23
C SER A 94 5.40 -24.14 8.04
N VAL A 95 5.01 -23.18 8.90
CA VAL A 95 3.74 -23.21 9.64
C VAL A 95 2.57 -22.81 8.73
N ILE A 96 2.76 -21.82 7.86
CA ILE A 96 1.70 -21.28 7.00
C ILE A 96 1.44 -22.18 5.78
N PHE A 97 2.51 -22.65 5.14
CA PHE A 97 2.48 -23.46 3.93
C PHE A 97 3.29 -24.76 4.12
N PRO A 98 2.84 -25.68 4.97
CA PRO A 98 3.61 -26.88 5.36
C PRO A 98 3.93 -27.83 4.21
N ARG A 99 3.20 -27.71 3.08
CA ARG A 99 3.40 -28.54 1.88
C ARG A 99 4.40 -27.94 0.89
N LEU A 100 4.96 -26.76 1.18
CA LEU A 100 5.91 -26.06 0.32
C LEU A 100 7.27 -25.94 1.00
N ASN A 101 8.31 -25.79 0.19
CA ASN A 101 9.65 -25.51 0.68
C ASN A 101 9.75 -24.09 1.24
N SER A 102 9.98 -23.95 2.55
CA SER A 102 10.03 -22.66 3.23
C SER A 102 11.17 -21.77 2.76
N TYR A 103 12.33 -22.35 2.41
CA TYR A 103 13.48 -21.58 1.91
C TYR A 103 13.16 -20.89 0.58
N VAL A 104 12.43 -21.56 -0.32
CA VAL A 104 11.98 -20.92 -1.57
C VAL A 104 11.03 -19.76 -1.27
N LEU A 105 10.09 -19.94 -0.35
CA LEU A 105 9.13 -18.90 0.03
C LEU A 105 9.78 -17.68 0.71
N GLU A 106 10.80 -17.89 1.54
CA GLU A 106 11.57 -16.83 2.20
C GLU A 106 12.33 -15.95 1.20
N ASN A 107 12.84 -16.56 0.13
CA ASN A 107 13.65 -15.89 -0.90
C ASN A 107 12.85 -15.40 -2.11
N ALA A 108 11.59 -15.83 -2.23
CA ALA A 108 10.71 -15.40 -3.31
C ALA A 108 10.25 -13.95 -3.08
N LYS A 109 10.37 -13.14 -4.13
CA LYS A 109 9.88 -11.76 -4.14
C LYS A 109 8.48 -11.70 -4.75
N ASN A 110 7.65 -10.79 -4.25
CA ASN A 110 6.37 -10.41 -4.88
C ASN A 110 5.32 -11.53 -4.99
N ILE A 111 5.28 -12.45 -4.00
CA ILE A 111 4.24 -13.48 -3.92
C ILE A 111 2.89 -12.82 -3.60
N ASP A 112 1.86 -13.11 -4.40
CA ASP A 112 0.48 -12.83 -4.00
C ASP A 112 -0.01 -13.94 -3.06
N PHE A 113 0.04 -13.69 -1.76
CA PHE A 113 -0.34 -14.65 -0.73
C PHE A 113 -1.79 -15.13 -0.85
N ASP A 114 -2.69 -14.28 -1.33
CA ASP A 114 -4.09 -14.67 -1.53
C ASP A 114 -4.19 -15.74 -2.63
N LEU A 115 -3.47 -15.56 -3.73
CA LEU A 115 -3.41 -16.55 -4.82
C LEU A 115 -2.69 -17.82 -4.39
N LEU A 116 -1.61 -17.69 -3.62
CA LEU A 116 -0.86 -18.84 -3.10
C LEU A 116 -1.73 -19.73 -2.21
N VAL A 117 -2.54 -19.13 -1.32
CA VAL A 117 -3.49 -19.89 -0.48
C VAL A 117 -4.46 -20.69 -1.33
N ILE A 118 -5.09 -20.07 -2.34
CA ILE A 118 -6.03 -20.77 -3.23
C ILE A 118 -5.36 -21.97 -3.92
N ALA A 119 -4.16 -21.77 -4.45
CA ALA A 119 -3.44 -22.84 -5.13
C ALA A 119 -3.03 -23.95 -4.14
N CYS A 120 -2.61 -23.58 -2.93
CA CYS A 120 -2.23 -24.53 -1.88
C CYS A 120 -3.41 -25.37 -1.36
N ASP A 121 -4.61 -24.79 -1.24
CA ASP A 121 -5.81 -25.54 -0.84
C ASP A 121 -6.14 -26.68 -1.82
N ASN A 122 -5.65 -26.59 -3.06
CA ASN A 122 -5.82 -27.58 -4.11
C ASN A 122 -4.61 -28.49 -4.32
N LEU A 123 -3.55 -28.38 -3.49
CA LEU A 123 -2.41 -29.29 -3.54
C LEU A 123 -2.77 -30.66 -2.94
N TYR A 124 -2.62 -31.72 -3.73
CA TYR A 124 -2.86 -33.10 -3.28
C TYR A 124 -1.59 -33.83 -2.80
N HIS A 125 -0.41 -33.22 -2.96
CA HIS A 125 0.88 -33.78 -2.56
C HIS A 125 1.82 -32.67 -2.08
N ASP A 126 2.90 -33.07 -1.40
CA ASP A 126 3.88 -32.14 -0.85
C ASP A 126 4.94 -31.78 -1.90
N LEU A 127 5.19 -30.49 -2.10
CA LEU A 127 6.21 -29.95 -3.01
C LEU A 127 7.47 -29.59 -2.24
N THR A 128 8.03 -30.55 -1.51
CA THR A 128 9.13 -30.28 -0.57
C THR A 128 10.45 -29.89 -1.24
N SER A 129 10.64 -30.20 -2.53
CA SER A 129 11.86 -29.82 -3.24
C SER A 129 11.84 -28.34 -3.66
N GLU A 130 13.03 -27.72 -3.70
CA GLU A 130 13.16 -26.32 -4.12
C GLU A 130 12.68 -26.11 -5.57
N ALA A 131 12.96 -27.06 -6.46
CA ALA A 131 12.58 -26.98 -7.87
C ALA A 131 11.07 -27.05 -8.06
N GLU A 132 10.39 -27.97 -7.37
CA GLU A 132 8.93 -28.12 -7.45
C GLU A 132 8.20 -26.91 -6.84
N THR A 133 8.64 -26.45 -5.66
CA THR A 133 8.04 -25.24 -5.06
C THR A 133 8.25 -24.04 -5.97
N LYS A 134 9.44 -23.89 -6.57
CA LYS A 134 9.73 -22.77 -7.47
C LYS A 134 8.84 -22.79 -8.71
N ASP A 135 8.72 -23.94 -9.37
CA ASP A 135 7.83 -24.08 -10.53
C ASP A 135 6.37 -23.80 -10.16
N PHE A 136 5.95 -24.26 -8.97
CA PHE A 136 4.61 -24.02 -8.48
C PHE A 136 4.30 -22.52 -8.30
N ILE A 137 5.17 -21.78 -7.61
CA ILE A 137 4.96 -20.34 -7.36
C ILE A 137 5.14 -19.47 -8.61
N GLU A 138 5.95 -19.89 -9.59
CA GLU A 138 6.22 -19.12 -10.80
C GLU A 138 5.20 -19.43 -11.92
N ASN A 139 4.66 -20.65 -11.97
CA ASN A 139 3.83 -21.14 -13.06
C ASN A 139 2.47 -21.67 -12.56
N THR A 140 2.45 -22.72 -11.73
CA THR A 140 1.21 -23.44 -11.40
C THR A 140 0.15 -22.60 -10.70
N ILE A 141 0.53 -21.68 -9.80
CA ILE A 141 -0.44 -20.80 -9.14
C ILE A 141 -1.23 -19.90 -10.12
N PHE A 142 -0.72 -19.76 -11.35
CA PHE A 142 -1.34 -18.97 -12.42
C PHE A 142 -2.25 -19.77 -13.35
N ASP A 143 -2.47 -21.06 -13.06
CA ASP A 143 -3.41 -21.88 -13.80
C ASP A 143 -4.84 -21.35 -13.69
N PHE A 144 -5.62 -21.54 -14.76
CA PHE A 144 -6.96 -20.99 -14.92
C PHE A 144 -7.91 -21.22 -13.73
N PRO A 145 -8.00 -22.41 -13.12
CA PRO A 145 -8.90 -22.64 -12.00
C PRO A 145 -8.60 -21.76 -10.77
N TYR A 146 -7.31 -21.56 -10.47
CA TYR A 146 -6.88 -20.77 -9.31
C TYR A 146 -7.11 -19.28 -9.53
N ILE A 147 -6.77 -18.78 -10.72
CA ILE A 147 -7.01 -17.38 -11.09
C ILE A 147 -8.50 -17.06 -11.13
N LYS A 148 -9.33 -17.98 -11.66
CA LYS A 148 -10.77 -17.81 -11.67
C LYS A 148 -11.33 -17.72 -10.25
N THR A 149 -10.92 -18.64 -9.37
CA THR A 149 -11.31 -18.63 -7.95
C THR A 149 -10.86 -17.35 -7.25
N TYR A 150 -9.64 -16.89 -7.53
CA TYR A 150 -9.08 -15.67 -6.97
C TYR A 150 -9.90 -14.43 -7.37
N ILE A 151 -10.23 -14.29 -8.65
CA ILE A 151 -11.06 -13.20 -9.17
C ILE A 151 -12.46 -13.25 -8.54
N ASP A 152 -13.08 -14.44 -8.49
CA ASP A 152 -14.44 -14.59 -7.95
C ASP A 152 -14.50 -14.22 -6.47
N GLN A 153 -13.50 -14.62 -5.67
CA GLN A 153 -13.43 -14.22 -4.27
C GLN A 153 -13.15 -12.73 -4.06
N ILE A 154 -12.39 -12.09 -4.96
CA ILE A 154 -12.26 -10.62 -4.94
C ILE A 154 -13.61 -9.97 -5.25
N ASP A 155 -14.32 -10.44 -6.29
CA ASP A 155 -15.64 -9.94 -6.67
C ASP A 155 -16.62 -10.06 -5.51
N GLU A 156 -16.65 -11.20 -4.81
CA GLU A 156 -17.47 -11.42 -3.62
C GLU A 156 -17.14 -10.45 -2.47
N LYS A 157 -15.85 -10.26 -2.16
CA LYS A 157 -15.40 -9.29 -1.16
C LYS A 157 -15.85 -7.87 -1.50
N VAL A 158 -15.65 -7.44 -2.74
CA VAL A 158 -16.08 -6.12 -3.20
C VAL A 158 -17.61 -5.98 -3.08
N ILE A 159 -18.37 -7.00 -3.49
CA ILE A 159 -19.83 -7.01 -3.36
C ILE A 159 -20.26 -6.91 -1.90
N SER A 160 -19.56 -7.59 -0.97
CA SER A 160 -19.83 -7.50 0.46
C SER A 160 -19.64 -6.07 0.96
N ILE A 161 -18.50 -5.44 0.67
CA ILE A 161 -18.21 -4.06 1.10
C ILE A 161 -19.24 -3.09 0.53
N LEU A 162 -19.67 -3.28 -0.72
CA LEU A 162 -20.68 -2.44 -1.38
C LEU A 162 -22.09 -2.55 -0.78
N ARG A 163 -22.38 -3.59 0.04
CA ARG A 163 -23.68 -3.77 0.71
C ARG A 163 -23.75 -3.06 2.06
N ASP A 164 -22.60 -2.86 2.71
CA ASP A 164 -22.51 -2.24 4.02
C ASP A 164 -22.63 -0.71 3.94
N ASN A 165 -22.81 -0.05 5.09
CA ASN A 165 -22.77 1.40 5.14
C ASN A 165 -21.33 1.88 4.88
N MET A 166 -21.06 2.37 3.67
CA MET A 166 -19.73 2.73 3.22
C MET A 166 -19.33 4.11 3.72
N ASP A 167 -18.16 4.20 4.34
CA ASP A 167 -17.44 5.46 4.52
C ASP A 167 -16.43 5.67 3.38
N TYR A 168 -15.64 6.75 3.46
CA TYR A 168 -14.60 7.03 2.46
C TYR A 168 -13.48 5.96 2.45
N SER A 169 -13.20 5.34 3.61
CA SER A 169 -12.12 4.35 3.72
C SER A 169 -12.47 3.03 3.03
N ALA A 170 -13.77 2.70 2.95
CA ALA A 170 -14.25 1.54 2.21
C ALA A 170 -13.86 1.60 0.72
N TRP A 171 -13.84 2.79 0.12
CA TRP A 171 -13.42 2.96 -1.27
C TRP A 171 -11.94 2.72 -1.50
N PHE A 172 -11.08 3.00 -0.52
CA PHE A 172 -9.67 2.64 -0.61
C PHE A 172 -9.50 1.11 -0.72
N LYS A 173 -10.25 0.36 0.10
CA LYS A 173 -10.27 -1.12 0.02
C LYS A 173 -10.81 -1.62 -1.30
N ILE A 174 -11.93 -1.05 -1.77
CA ILE A 174 -12.51 -1.42 -3.08
C ILE A 174 -11.52 -1.12 -4.21
N ALA A 175 -10.85 0.04 -4.19
CA ALA A 175 -9.91 0.44 -5.22
C ALA A 175 -8.68 -0.49 -5.26
N TYR A 176 -8.13 -0.86 -4.09
CA TYR A 176 -7.05 -1.84 -3.99
C TYR A 176 -7.47 -3.22 -4.51
N LEU A 177 -8.61 -3.74 -4.07
CA LEU A 177 -9.14 -5.03 -4.55
C LEU A 177 -9.39 -5.02 -6.06
N ASN A 178 -9.99 -3.94 -6.58
CA ASN A 178 -10.25 -3.78 -8.00
C ASN A 178 -8.94 -3.69 -8.81
N ALA A 179 -7.89 -3.10 -8.25
CA ALA A 179 -6.58 -3.07 -8.89
C ALA A 179 -5.95 -4.47 -9.01
N LYS A 180 -5.96 -5.27 -7.94
CA LYS A 180 -5.52 -6.69 -7.98
C LYS A 180 -6.32 -7.48 -9.01
N ARG A 181 -7.64 -7.31 -9.00
CA ARG A 181 -8.56 -7.92 -9.97
C ARG A 181 -8.20 -7.54 -11.40
N ASN A 182 -8.00 -6.26 -11.69
CA ASN A 182 -7.71 -5.76 -13.04
C ASN A 182 -6.40 -6.32 -13.60
N ILE A 183 -5.37 -6.43 -12.75
CA ILE A 183 -4.08 -7.01 -13.15
C ILE A 183 -4.29 -8.48 -13.56
N MET A 184 -4.95 -9.28 -12.73
CA MET A 184 -5.17 -10.71 -13.03
C MET A 184 -6.13 -10.90 -14.20
N SER A 185 -7.23 -10.16 -14.24
CA SER A 185 -8.23 -10.28 -15.29
C SER A 185 -7.65 -9.91 -16.66
N THR A 186 -6.83 -8.87 -16.72
CA THR A 186 -6.16 -8.44 -17.95
C THR A 186 -5.11 -9.45 -18.40
N LYS A 187 -4.25 -9.89 -17.48
CA LYS A 187 -3.16 -10.84 -17.78
C LYS A 187 -3.69 -12.18 -18.30
N PHE A 188 -4.81 -12.66 -17.78
CA PHE A 188 -5.38 -13.97 -18.12
C PHE A 188 -6.66 -13.90 -18.99
N GLY A 189 -7.03 -12.72 -19.47
CA GLY A 189 -8.14 -12.54 -20.42
C GLY A 189 -9.54 -12.73 -19.84
N PHE A 190 -9.73 -12.57 -18.52
CA PHE A 190 -11.06 -12.58 -17.90
C PHE A 190 -11.73 -11.21 -18.06
N LYS A 191 -12.99 -11.19 -18.50
CA LYS A 191 -13.82 -9.99 -18.50
C LYS A 191 -15.11 -10.26 -17.75
N ASN A 192 -15.35 -9.48 -16.71
CA ASN A 192 -16.65 -9.42 -16.04
C ASN A 192 -16.98 -7.94 -15.80
N SER A 193 -17.80 -7.39 -16.69
CA SER A 193 -18.20 -5.98 -16.68
C SER A 193 -19.31 -5.68 -15.67
N GLU A 194 -19.97 -6.70 -15.10
CA GLU A 194 -21.08 -6.49 -14.17
C GLU A 194 -20.61 -5.84 -12.87
N ILE A 195 -19.52 -6.37 -12.30
CA ILE A 195 -18.92 -5.83 -11.08
C ILE A 195 -18.36 -4.42 -11.31
N GLU A 196 -17.72 -4.16 -12.46
CA GLU A 196 -17.20 -2.84 -12.84
C GLU A 196 -18.33 -1.80 -12.94
N ASN A 197 -19.46 -2.19 -13.55
CA ASN A 197 -20.65 -1.34 -13.64
C ASN A 197 -21.29 -1.10 -12.27
N ARG A 198 -21.22 -2.07 -11.34
CA ARG A 198 -21.75 -1.93 -9.98
C ARG A 198 -20.88 -1.00 -9.14
N ILE A 199 -19.56 -1.16 -9.18
CA ILE A 199 -18.58 -0.27 -8.52
C ILE A 199 -18.81 1.15 -9.03
N SER A 200 -18.83 1.33 -10.37
CA SER A 200 -18.95 2.65 -11.00
C SER A 200 -20.22 3.39 -10.58
N ARG A 201 -21.38 2.70 -10.57
CA ARG A 201 -22.64 3.32 -10.12
C ARG A 201 -22.57 3.78 -8.67
N LYS A 202 -22.12 2.91 -7.76
CA LYS A 202 -22.01 3.24 -6.33
C LYS A 202 -20.96 4.33 -6.06
N PHE A 203 -19.88 4.35 -6.84
CA PHE A 203 -18.85 5.37 -6.72
C PHE A 203 -19.35 6.72 -7.18
N ASN A 204 -20.11 6.77 -8.28
CA ASN A 204 -20.76 7.99 -8.73
C ASN A 204 -21.71 8.55 -7.65
N ASP A 205 -22.52 7.71 -7.02
CA ASP A 205 -23.38 8.13 -5.90
C ASP A 205 -22.56 8.73 -4.75
N PHE A 206 -21.42 8.13 -4.42
CA PHE A 206 -20.49 8.66 -3.41
C PHE A 206 -19.91 10.02 -3.81
N ILE A 207 -19.43 10.15 -5.05
CA ILE A 207 -18.86 11.40 -5.56
C ILE A 207 -19.88 12.54 -5.49
N MET A 208 -21.13 12.28 -5.88
CA MET A 208 -22.17 13.31 -5.92
C MET A 208 -22.67 13.73 -4.53
N ASN A 209 -22.67 12.82 -3.54
CA ASN A 209 -23.34 13.06 -2.26
C ASN A 209 -22.40 13.24 -1.06
N GLN A 210 -21.18 12.68 -1.11
CA GLN A 210 -20.30 12.57 0.06
C GLN A 210 -18.90 13.15 -0.14
N PHE A 211 -18.39 13.22 -1.38
CA PHE A 211 -17.02 13.68 -1.66
C PHE A 211 -16.71 15.08 -1.09
N GLY A 212 -17.66 16.02 -1.17
CA GLY A 212 -17.47 17.37 -0.65
C GLY A 212 -17.18 17.44 0.86
N GLN A 213 -17.49 16.39 1.61
CA GLN A 213 -17.27 16.31 3.06
C GLN A 213 -15.85 15.85 3.42
N LEU A 214 -15.05 15.40 2.45
CA LEU A 214 -13.70 14.87 2.70
C LEU A 214 -12.69 15.94 3.09
N SER A 215 -12.91 17.21 2.70
CA SER A 215 -12.05 18.34 3.04
C SER A 215 -11.93 18.60 4.54
N GLY A 216 -12.92 18.18 5.33
CA GLY A 216 -12.96 18.32 6.78
C GLY A 216 -12.46 17.10 7.57
N LYS A 217 -11.95 16.04 6.92
CA LYS A 217 -11.47 14.84 7.61
C LYS A 217 -10.05 15.04 8.18
N SER A 218 -9.80 14.46 9.35
CA SER A 218 -8.53 14.56 10.07
C SER A 218 -7.41 13.72 9.42
N TYR A 219 -6.17 14.16 9.59
CA TYR A 219 -4.95 13.59 8.99
C TYR A 219 -4.32 12.44 9.78
N PHE A 220 -4.97 11.90 10.81
CA PHE A 220 -4.32 11.01 11.77
C PHE A 220 -3.66 9.76 11.13
N ASN A 221 -4.22 9.24 10.03
CA ASN A 221 -3.66 8.12 9.26
C ASN A 221 -3.23 8.55 7.84
N GLY A 222 -2.81 9.80 7.67
CA GLY A 222 -2.42 10.39 6.39
C GLY A 222 -3.53 11.18 5.67
N PRO A 223 -3.17 11.85 4.55
CA PRO A 223 -4.06 12.76 3.84
C PRO A 223 -5.13 12.02 3.03
N VAL A 224 -6.41 12.31 3.28
CA VAL A 224 -7.54 11.68 2.57
C VAL A 224 -7.71 12.21 1.15
N ILE A 225 -7.39 13.49 0.92
CA ILE A 225 -7.51 14.14 -0.39
C ILE A 225 -6.17 14.78 -0.80
N ILE A 226 -5.94 14.87 -2.10
CA ILE A 226 -4.65 15.28 -2.65
C ILE A 226 -4.21 16.69 -2.23
N SER A 227 -5.13 17.63 -1.99
CA SER A 227 -4.78 18.98 -1.51
C SER A 227 -4.25 19.01 -0.08
N LYS A 228 -4.25 17.88 0.62
CA LYS A 228 -3.76 17.78 1.99
C LYS A 228 -2.37 17.15 2.10
N VAL A 229 -1.80 16.69 0.99
CA VAL A 229 -0.46 16.10 0.97
C VAL A 229 0.58 17.08 1.48
N MET A 230 0.62 18.30 0.93
CA MET A 230 1.65 19.29 1.31
C MET A 230 1.57 19.64 2.79
N ASP A 231 0.37 19.88 3.32
CA ASP A 231 0.17 20.15 4.75
C ASP A 231 0.69 18.96 5.59
N TYR A 232 0.37 17.73 5.20
CA TYR A 232 0.80 16.52 5.89
C TYR A 232 2.32 16.33 5.88
N LEU A 233 2.98 16.51 4.73
CA LEU A 233 4.43 16.36 4.59
C LEU A 233 5.18 17.44 5.38
N LEU A 234 4.75 18.70 5.28
CA LEU A 234 5.38 19.82 5.98
C LEU A 234 5.25 19.74 7.51
N MET A 235 4.19 19.09 8.02
CA MET A 235 4.00 18.89 9.46
C MET A 235 5.04 17.97 10.10
N GLN A 236 5.67 17.06 9.33
CA GLN A 236 6.67 16.13 9.87
C GLN A 236 7.96 16.84 10.29
N LYS A 237 8.29 17.98 9.66
CA LYS A 237 9.54 18.73 9.89
C LYS A 237 10.81 17.88 9.71
N GLU A 238 10.72 16.92 8.80
CA GLU A 238 11.83 16.06 8.39
C GLU A 238 12.22 16.39 6.95
N LYS A 239 13.48 16.10 6.61
CA LYS A 239 13.95 16.26 5.25
C LYS A 239 13.15 15.32 4.34
N THR A 240 12.54 15.89 3.31
CA THR A 240 11.47 15.22 2.57
C THR A 240 11.72 15.27 1.07
N ALA A 241 11.51 14.14 0.40
CA ALA A 241 11.46 14.07 -1.06
C ALA A 241 10.08 13.58 -1.53
N MET A 242 9.42 14.39 -2.37
CA MET A 242 8.14 14.05 -3.00
C MET A 242 8.35 13.75 -4.48
N ILE A 243 8.03 12.52 -4.88
CA ILE A 243 8.07 12.07 -6.28
C ILE A 243 6.64 11.96 -6.78
N VAL A 244 6.27 12.78 -7.76
CA VAL A 244 4.93 12.80 -8.36
C VAL A 244 4.95 12.01 -9.67
N MET A 245 4.39 10.81 -9.64
CA MET A 245 4.19 9.96 -10.83
C MET A 245 2.84 10.31 -11.47
N ASP A 246 2.85 11.11 -12.52
CA ASP A 246 1.63 11.63 -13.15
C ASP A 246 0.89 10.54 -13.95
N GLY A 247 -0.44 10.56 -13.90
CA GLY A 247 -1.29 9.57 -14.59
C GLY A 247 -1.27 8.16 -14.00
N MET A 248 -0.63 7.93 -12.85
CA MET A 248 -0.47 6.60 -12.26
C MET A 248 -1.77 6.07 -11.61
N SER A 249 -2.20 4.87 -12.00
CA SER A 249 -3.25 4.13 -11.32
C SER A 249 -2.70 3.25 -10.18
N ILE A 250 -3.59 2.76 -9.31
CA ILE A 250 -3.20 1.78 -8.27
C ILE A 250 -2.68 0.47 -8.89
N SER A 251 -3.22 0.05 -10.03
CA SER A 251 -2.71 -1.13 -10.75
C SER A 251 -1.28 -0.92 -11.25
N ASP A 252 -0.95 0.29 -11.70
CA ASP A 252 0.41 0.62 -12.15
C ASP A 252 1.38 0.62 -10.97
N TRP A 253 0.98 1.22 -9.84
CA TRP A 253 1.78 1.18 -8.62
C TRP A 253 2.10 -0.26 -8.19
N MET A 254 1.12 -1.16 -8.16
CA MET A 254 1.33 -2.57 -7.80
C MET A 254 2.30 -3.32 -8.72
N ILE A 255 2.47 -2.85 -9.96
CA ILE A 255 3.46 -3.41 -10.90
C ILE A 255 4.84 -2.79 -10.64
N ILE A 256 4.89 -1.48 -10.40
CA ILE A 256 6.12 -0.72 -10.14
C ILE A 256 6.76 -1.15 -8.82
N GLU A 257 5.96 -1.26 -7.75
CA GLU A 257 6.38 -1.60 -6.39
C GLU A 257 7.19 -2.90 -6.33
N LYS A 258 6.87 -3.87 -7.19
CA LYS A 258 7.60 -5.15 -7.31
C LYS A 258 9.09 -5.00 -7.65
N HIS A 259 9.47 -3.83 -8.17
CA HIS A 259 10.82 -3.49 -8.61
C HIS A 259 11.51 -2.46 -7.71
N ILE A 260 10.87 -2.08 -6.60
CA ILE A 260 11.39 -1.17 -5.59
C ILE A 260 11.95 -2.02 -4.44
N ASP A 261 13.24 -1.82 -4.09
CA ASP A 261 13.92 -2.59 -3.03
C ASP A 261 13.99 -1.78 -1.70
N VAL A 262 13.01 -0.92 -1.44
CA VAL A 262 12.88 -0.19 -0.16
C VAL A 262 11.53 -0.50 0.49
N GLU A 263 11.45 -0.38 1.81
CA GLU A 263 10.19 -0.53 2.55
C GLU A 263 9.23 0.59 2.13
N VAL A 264 8.00 0.22 1.81
CA VAL A 264 6.94 1.13 1.37
C VAL A 264 5.80 1.07 2.37
N ASP A 265 5.41 2.24 2.90
CA ASP A 265 4.13 2.40 3.55
C ASP A 265 3.09 2.87 2.52
N LEU A 266 2.06 2.06 2.29
CA LEU A 266 1.06 2.29 1.25
C LEU A 266 -0.18 2.97 1.83
N ASN A 267 -0.47 4.17 1.35
CA ASN A 267 -1.69 4.89 1.65
C ASN A 267 -2.45 5.28 0.38
N PHE A 268 -3.76 5.45 0.52
CA PHE A 268 -4.64 5.85 -0.57
C PHE A 268 -5.22 7.22 -0.33
N MET A 269 -5.48 7.92 -1.43
CA MET A 269 -6.13 9.21 -1.39
C MET A 269 -6.99 9.46 -2.60
N TYR A 270 -7.90 10.41 -2.44
CA TYR A 270 -8.72 10.90 -3.52
C TYR A 270 -8.03 12.05 -4.26
N ALA A 271 -7.94 11.90 -5.58
CA ALA A 271 -7.69 13.02 -6.47
C ALA A 271 -8.89 13.99 -6.45
N MET A 272 -8.64 15.23 -6.87
CA MET A 272 -9.71 16.22 -7.01
C MET A 272 -10.59 15.92 -8.20
N VAL A 273 -11.87 16.29 -8.09
CA VAL A 273 -12.82 16.24 -9.21
C VAL A 273 -12.88 17.63 -9.86
N PRO A 274 -12.66 17.74 -11.19
CA PRO A 274 -12.34 16.66 -12.14
C PRO A 274 -10.87 16.22 -12.04
N THR A 275 -10.61 14.92 -12.25
CA THR A 275 -9.30 14.27 -12.10
C THR A 275 -8.37 14.52 -13.29
N ILE A 276 -8.28 15.76 -13.74
CA ILE A 276 -7.38 16.16 -14.80
C ILE A 276 -6.02 16.54 -14.22
N THR A 277 -4.97 16.28 -14.99
CA THR A 277 -3.58 16.51 -14.64
C THR A 277 -3.30 17.89 -14.04
N SER A 278 -3.79 18.96 -14.68
CA SER A 278 -3.57 20.33 -14.21
C SER A 278 -4.19 20.63 -12.85
N ILE A 279 -5.41 20.14 -12.61
CA ILE A 279 -6.09 20.33 -11.33
C ILE A 279 -5.43 19.49 -10.24
N SER A 280 -5.21 18.20 -10.50
CA SER A 280 -4.59 17.29 -9.53
C SER A 280 -3.21 17.79 -9.09
N ARG A 281 -2.34 18.18 -10.03
CA ARG A 281 -0.99 18.66 -9.71
C ARG A 281 -1.00 20.02 -9.00
N GLN A 282 -1.85 20.96 -9.42
CA GLN A 282 -1.95 22.23 -8.71
C GLN A 282 -2.46 22.06 -7.28
N CYS A 283 -3.51 21.26 -7.08
CA CYS A 283 -4.06 20.99 -5.75
C CYS A 283 -3.02 20.29 -4.87
N LEU A 284 -2.31 19.30 -5.42
CA LEU A 284 -1.21 18.61 -4.75
C LEU A 284 -0.16 19.61 -4.26
N LEU A 285 0.39 20.41 -5.18
CA LEU A 285 1.58 21.24 -4.93
C LEU A 285 1.30 22.50 -4.11
N SER A 286 0.08 23.04 -4.17
CA SER A 286 -0.30 24.27 -3.47
C SER A 286 -1.01 24.02 -2.13
N GLY A 287 -1.61 22.84 -1.97
CA GLY A 287 -2.54 22.54 -0.88
C GLY A 287 -3.92 23.21 -1.00
N LEU A 288 -4.22 23.86 -2.14
CA LEU A 288 -5.48 24.53 -2.41
C LEU A 288 -6.48 23.60 -3.11
N LEU A 289 -7.76 23.96 -3.06
CA LEU A 289 -8.85 23.34 -3.80
C LEU A 289 -8.95 23.91 -5.23
N PRO A 290 -9.58 23.18 -6.17
CA PRO A 290 -9.68 23.62 -7.57
C PRO A 290 -10.28 25.03 -7.76
N ILE A 291 -11.23 25.42 -6.91
CA ILE A 291 -11.94 26.70 -6.94
C ILE A 291 -11.10 27.88 -6.43
N GLU A 292 -10.04 27.61 -5.68
CA GLU A 292 -9.16 28.63 -5.10
C GLU A 292 -8.04 29.06 -6.07
N HIS A 293 -7.90 28.36 -7.21
CA HIS A 293 -6.90 28.68 -8.22
C HIS A 293 -7.41 29.71 -9.23
N GLU A 294 -6.60 30.75 -9.49
CA GLU A 294 -6.87 31.73 -10.56
C GLU A 294 -6.92 31.09 -11.96
N LYS A 295 -6.13 30.03 -12.19
CA LYS A 295 -5.99 29.32 -13.48
C LYS A 295 -5.94 27.81 -13.27
N SER A 296 -7.07 27.20 -12.90
CA SER A 296 -7.17 25.77 -12.53
C SER A 296 -6.80 24.78 -13.64
N PHE A 297 -6.77 25.21 -14.91
CA PHE A 297 -6.48 24.35 -16.07
C PHE A 297 -5.08 24.53 -16.65
N SER A 298 -4.17 25.23 -15.96
CA SER A 298 -2.83 25.57 -16.47
C SER A 298 -1.72 24.99 -15.60
N LEU A 299 -0.64 24.49 -16.21
CA LEU A 299 0.55 24.03 -15.48
C LEU A 299 1.58 25.13 -15.21
N ALA A 300 1.32 26.37 -15.65
CA ALA A 300 2.31 27.44 -15.64
C ALA A 300 2.84 27.81 -14.24
N ASN A 301 2.03 27.60 -13.20
CA ASN A 301 2.33 28.07 -11.84
C ASN A 301 2.74 26.95 -10.87
N GLU A 302 2.85 25.69 -11.31
CA GLU A 302 3.12 24.54 -10.43
C GLU A 302 4.35 24.76 -9.54
N LYS A 303 5.49 25.09 -10.15
CA LYS A 303 6.75 25.35 -9.44
C LYS A 303 6.62 26.51 -8.46
N LYS A 304 5.97 27.59 -8.87
CA LYS A 304 5.81 28.79 -8.03
C LYS A 304 4.92 28.51 -6.82
N GLN A 305 3.82 27.79 -7.03
CA GLN A 305 2.87 27.41 -5.97
C GLN A 305 3.52 26.46 -4.96
N PHE A 306 4.25 25.45 -5.44
CA PHE A 306 5.01 24.53 -4.59
C PHE A 306 6.01 25.28 -3.70
N ILE A 307 6.86 26.12 -4.30
CA ILE A 307 7.88 26.88 -3.56
C ILE A 307 7.22 27.78 -2.52
N SER A 308 6.19 28.55 -2.91
CA SER A 308 5.46 29.44 -1.97
C SER A 308 4.90 28.67 -0.78
N LYS A 309 4.24 27.54 -1.03
CA LYS A 309 3.62 26.72 0.02
C LYS A 309 4.65 26.12 0.98
N ALA A 310 5.79 25.67 0.45
CA ALA A 310 6.86 25.11 1.27
C ALA A 310 7.58 26.20 2.08
N GLU A 311 7.88 27.35 1.48
CA GLU A 311 8.54 28.49 2.16
C GLU A 311 7.69 29.10 3.29
N GLU A 312 6.36 29.00 3.22
CA GLU A 312 5.47 29.42 4.32
C GLU A 312 5.64 28.58 5.59
N ALA A 313 6.08 27.33 5.46
CA ALA A 313 6.18 26.38 6.57
C ALA A 313 7.62 26.13 7.04
N LEU A 314 8.60 26.30 6.15
CA LEU A 314 10.01 26.01 6.39
C LEU A 314 10.77 27.23 6.97
N SER A 315 11.87 26.94 7.65
CA SER A 315 12.78 27.95 8.20
C SER A 315 13.67 28.53 7.11
N ALA A 316 14.19 29.75 7.30
CA ALA A 316 15.03 30.46 6.32
C ALA A 316 16.33 29.73 5.88
N HIS A 317 16.71 28.63 6.55
CA HIS A 317 17.92 27.85 6.26
C HIS A 317 17.61 26.54 5.51
N GLU A 318 16.34 26.19 5.34
CA GLU A 318 15.85 24.98 4.69
C GLU A 318 15.49 25.32 3.24
N SER A 319 16.26 24.85 2.25
CA SER A 319 15.97 25.16 0.85
C SER A 319 14.96 24.18 0.24
N VAL A 320 14.22 24.67 -0.74
CA VAL A 320 13.22 23.91 -1.50
C VAL A 320 13.70 23.75 -2.93
N ALA A 321 13.63 22.54 -3.46
CA ALA A 321 14.05 22.25 -4.84
C ALA A 321 12.91 21.60 -5.63
N PHE A 322 12.78 22.00 -6.89
CA PHE A 322 11.75 21.50 -7.80
C PHE A 322 12.36 21.08 -9.13
N PHE A 323 12.17 19.81 -9.48
CA PHE A 323 12.73 19.16 -10.67
C PHE A 323 11.64 18.52 -11.53
N ARG A 324 12.06 18.02 -12.70
CA ARG A 324 11.24 17.16 -13.57
C ARG A 324 12.11 16.02 -14.06
N GLY A 325 11.55 14.80 -14.06
CA GLY A 325 12.25 13.58 -14.45
C GLY A 325 13.11 12.97 -13.34
N PHE A 326 13.97 12.03 -13.74
CA PHE A 326 14.79 11.22 -12.83
C PHE A 326 16.19 11.78 -12.61
N ASP A 327 16.68 12.57 -13.55
CA ASP A 327 18.06 13.00 -13.62
C ASP A 327 18.18 14.46 -13.18
N PHE A 328 18.56 14.64 -11.92
CA PHE A 328 18.88 15.93 -11.33
C PHE A 328 19.92 15.77 -10.22
N ASP A 329 20.58 16.88 -9.90
CA ASP A 329 21.55 16.96 -8.82
C ASP A 329 20.87 17.43 -7.53
N ILE A 330 21.14 16.72 -6.44
CA ILE A 330 20.60 17.02 -5.11
C ILE A 330 21.58 17.96 -4.41
N GLY A 331 21.12 19.16 -4.04
CA GLY A 331 21.91 20.11 -3.27
C GLY A 331 22.01 19.70 -1.81
N TYR A 332 23.16 19.95 -1.19
CA TYR A 332 23.38 19.64 0.24
C TYR A 332 22.38 20.33 1.19
N LYS A 333 21.83 21.48 0.78
CA LYS A 333 20.88 22.26 1.58
C LYS A 333 19.41 21.93 1.30
N ASP A 334 19.14 21.12 0.28
CA ASP A 334 17.77 20.86 -0.18
C ASP A 334 17.01 20.07 0.87
N PHE A 335 16.13 20.74 1.60
CA PHE A 335 15.36 20.16 2.69
C PHE A 335 14.04 19.57 2.20
N PHE A 336 13.41 20.19 1.19
CA PHE A 336 12.22 19.64 0.54
C PHE A 336 12.40 19.61 -0.96
N ILE A 337 12.52 18.40 -1.50
CA ILE A 337 12.65 18.14 -2.94
C ILE A 337 11.30 17.68 -3.49
N CYS A 338 10.88 18.24 -4.62
CA CYS A 338 9.78 17.72 -5.42
C CYS A 338 10.26 17.44 -6.85
N THR A 339 9.93 16.27 -7.39
CA THR A 339 10.10 16.00 -8.83
C THR A 339 8.82 15.44 -9.45
N ILE A 340 8.54 15.86 -10.69
CA ILE A 340 7.41 15.35 -11.48
C ILE A 340 7.94 14.41 -12.56
N ILE A 341 7.36 13.21 -12.63
CA ILE A 341 7.66 12.18 -13.62
C ILE A 341 6.38 11.92 -14.43
N ASN A 342 6.43 12.23 -15.73
CA ASN A 342 5.29 12.09 -16.64
C ASN A 342 5.30 10.78 -17.45
N GLU A 343 6.32 9.92 -17.27
CA GLU A 343 6.51 8.79 -18.20
C GLU A 343 5.30 7.83 -18.24
N ILE A 344 4.50 7.71 -17.16
CA ILE A 344 3.28 6.89 -17.15
C ILE A 344 2.17 7.52 -18.00
N ASP A 345 1.91 8.81 -17.83
CA ASP A 345 0.97 9.57 -18.65
C ASP A 345 1.35 9.51 -20.15
N ASP A 346 2.65 9.65 -20.46
CA ASP A 346 3.18 9.52 -21.82
C ASP A 346 3.00 8.10 -22.38
N LEU A 347 3.15 7.06 -21.55
CA LEU A 347 2.85 5.67 -21.94
C LEU A 347 1.37 5.49 -22.24
N VAL A 348 0.46 5.99 -21.40
CA VAL A 348 -0.99 5.89 -21.62
C VAL A 348 -1.37 6.56 -22.95
N HIS A 349 -0.80 7.72 -23.26
CA HIS A 349 -1.08 8.45 -24.49
C HIS A 349 -0.49 7.81 -25.77
N SER A 350 0.58 7.05 -25.66
CA SER A 350 1.29 6.45 -26.80
C SER A 350 0.80 5.05 -27.18
N GLN A 351 -0.11 4.46 -26.39
CA GLN A 351 -0.50 3.06 -26.58
C GLN A 351 -1.76 2.82 -27.40
N LEU A 352 -1.68 1.82 -28.29
CA LEU A 352 -2.78 1.34 -29.13
C LEU A 352 -3.34 -0.03 -28.70
N GLN A 353 -2.65 -0.75 -27.80
CA GLN A 353 -2.93 -2.17 -27.47
C GLN A 353 -3.82 -2.38 -26.23
N GLY A 354 -4.48 -1.33 -25.75
CA GLY A 354 -5.36 -1.39 -24.57
C GLY A 354 -4.61 -1.73 -23.27
N LEU A 355 -5.37 -2.15 -22.25
CA LEU A 355 -4.87 -2.27 -20.86
C LEU A 355 -3.74 -3.31 -20.68
N SER A 356 -3.71 -4.38 -21.48
CA SER A 356 -2.64 -5.39 -21.41
C SER A 356 -1.31 -4.82 -21.88
N GLY A 357 -1.30 -4.11 -23.02
CA GLY A 357 -0.10 -3.43 -23.49
C GLY A 357 0.38 -2.38 -22.48
N HIS A 358 -0.56 -1.78 -21.73
CA HIS A 358 -0.25 -0.76 -20.72
C HIS A 358 0.54 -1.36 -19.58
N PHE A 359 0.05 -2.44 -18.99
CA PHE A 359 0.77 -3.15 -17.93
C PHE A 359 2.13 -3.68 -18.39
N ASP A 360 2.26 -4.18 -19.62
CA ASP A 360 3.57 -4.59 -20.16
C ASP A 360 4.52 -3.39 -20.32
N GLY A 361 4.00 -2.22 -20.67
CA GLY A 361 4.76 -0.96 -20.74
C GLY A 361 5.27 -0.52 -19.38
N ILE A 362 4.40 -0.53 -18.37
CA ILE A 362 4.74 -0.20 -16.97
C ILE A 362 5.77 -1.19 -16.42
N GLU A 363 5.59 -2.50 -16.66
CA GLU A 363 6.54 -3.54 -16.26
C GLU A 363 7.92 -3.32 -16.88
N ARG A 364 7.99 -2.98 -18.18
CA ARG A 364 9.27 -2.65 -18.84
C ARG A 364 9.91 -1.40 -18.26
N MET A 365 9.13 -0.36 -17.97
CA MET A 365 9.62 0.86 -17.31
C MET A 365 10.20 0.52 -15.93
N ALA A 366 9.45 -0.21 -15.09
CA ALA A 366 9.85 -0.55 -13.74
C ALA A 366 11.16 -1.38 -13.71
N LYS A 367 11.33 -2.30 -14.67
CA LYS A 367 12.56 -3.09 -14.85
C LYS A 367 13.82 -2.27 -15.14
N THR A 368 13.69 -1.03 -15.62
CA THR A 368 14.86 -0.14 -15.79
C THR A 368 15.48 0.29 -14.47
N LYS A 369 14.77 0.11 -13.34
CA LYS A 369 15.18 0.52 -11.98
C LYS A 369 15.50 2.01 -11.84
N LYS A 370 15.07 2.87 -12.78
CA LYS A 370 15.27 4.33 -12.67
C LYS A 370 14.63 4.91 -11.41
N LEU A 371 13.39 4.51 -11.11
CA LEU A 371 12.67 4.98 -9.92
C LEU A 371 13.33 4.48 -8.62
N ASP A 372 13.64 3.19 -8.54
CA ASP A 372 14.36 2.59 -7.39
C ASP A 372 15.72 3.27 -7.16
N THR A 373 16.47 3.55 -8.23
CA THR A 373 17.74 4.27 -8.17
C THR A 373 17.55 5.70 -7.65
N LEU A 374 16.52 6.40 -8.12
CA LEU A 374 16.19 7.75 -7.66
C LEU A 374 15.82 7.75 -6.17
N ILE A 375 14.95 6.83 -5.73
CA ILE A 375 14.53 6.69 -4.34
C ILE A 375 15.74 6.43 -3.44
N LYS A 376 16.62 5.48 -3.80
CA LYS A 376 17.85 5.20 -3.04
C LYS A 376 18.81 6.39 -3.00
N ARG A 377 18.94 7.15 -4.10
CA ARG A 377 19.74 8.38 -4.12
C ARG A 377 19.21 9.45 -3.17
N LEU A 378 17.88 9.60 -3.09
CA LEU A 378 17.23 10.54 -2.19
C LEU A 378 17.39 10.12 -0.73
N ILE A 379 17.11 8.85 -0.38
CA ILE A 379 17.28 8.31 0.98
C ILE A 379 18.73 8.44 1.46
N ASN A 380 19.72 8.20 0.58
CA ASN A 380 21.13 8.31 0.95
C ASN A 380 21.57 9.75 1.27
N GLN A 381 20.80 10.76 0.89
CA GLN A 381 21.08 12.16 1.21
C GLN A 381 20.52 12.56 2.59
N GLY A 382 19.81 11.67 3.28
CA GLY A 382 18.96 12.00 4.42
C GLY A 382 17.62 12.43 3.88
#